data_AF-A0A942UYM6-F1
#
_entry.id   AF-A0A942UYM6-F1
#
_cell.length_a   1.000
_cell.length_b   1.000
_cell.length_c   1.000
_cell.angle_alpha   90.00
_cell.angle_beta   90.00
_cell.angle_gamma   90.00
#
_symmetry.space_group_name_H-M   'P 1'
#
loop_
_entity.id
_entity.type
_entity.pdbx_description
1 polymer ?
#
loop_
_entity_poly.entity_id
_entity_poly.type
_entity_poly.pdbx_seq_one_letter_code
_entity_poly.pdbx_strand_id
1 'polypeptide(L)' 'MFGILGGLLLAWLLWLLGFAGVIVDGIHELFGLNISMAGYYVLFGLIGLITNLIAMITSRNRGV' A
#
# COMPACT_ATOMS: atom_id res chain seq x y z
N MET A 1 -9.87 3.11 11.02
CA MET A 1 -9.75 4.58 10.77
C MET A 1 -8.67 4.90 9.75
N PHE A 2 -7.52 4.21 9.74
CA PHE A 2 -6.42 4.49 8.80
C PHE A 2 -6.40 3.60 7.54
N GLY A 3 -7.53 3.35 6.86
CA GLY A 3 -7.58 2.47 5.67
C GLY A 3 -6.70 2.97 4.50
N ILE A 4 -7.31 3.60 3.50
CA ILE A 4 -6.56 4.20 2.38
C ILE A 4 -5.55 5.24 2.89
N LEU A 5 -5.96 6.08 3.85
CA LEU A 5 -5.11 7.14 4.40
C LEU A 5 -3.88 6.60 5.13
N GLY A 6 -3.98 5.44 5.82
CA GLY A 6 -2.81 4.83 6.45
C GLY A 6 -1.85 4.25 5.43
N GLY A 7 -2.37 3.64 4.35
CA GLY A 7 -1.58 3.21 3.21
C GLY A 7 -0.82 4.37 2.55
N LEU A 8 -1.51 5.50 2.31
CA LEU A 8 -0.89 6.69 1.73
C LEU A 8 0.17 7.33 2.65
N LEU A 9 -0.09 7.38 3.96
CA LEU A 9 0.90 7.87 4.94
C LEU A 9 2.14 6.97 4.97
N LEU A 10 1.96 5.66 4.87
CA LEU A 10 3.07 4.71 4.80
C LEU A 10 3.87 4.88 3.50
N ALA A 11 3.20 5.03 2.36
CA ALA A 11 3.86 5.32 1.09
C ALA A 11 4.66 6.63 1.14
N TRP A 12 4.08 7.68 1.74
CA TRP A 12 4.77 8.95 1.90
C TRP A 12 6.03 8.83 2.78
N LEU A 13 5.94 8.08 3.89
CA LEU A 13 7.09 7.84 4.76
C LEU A 13 8.20 7.06 4.07
N LEU A 14 7.85 6.01 3.31
CA LEU A 14 8.80 5.22 2.53
C LEU A 14 9.44 6.03 1.40
N TRP A 15 8.67 6.94 0.78
CA TRP A 15 9.20 7.87 -0.20
C TRP A 15 10.23 8.83 0.40
N LEU A 16 9.96 9.40 1.59
CA LEU A 16 10.91 10.28 2.29
C LEU A 16 12.24 9.58 2.62
N LEU A 17 12.21 8.29 2.91
CA LEU A 17 13.40 7.47 3.19
C LEU A 17 14.11 6.99 1.91
N GLY A 18 13.62 7.35 0.71
CA GLY A 18 14.20 6.94 -0.57
C GLY A 18 13.83 5.53 -1.02
N PHE A 19 12.97 4.81 -0.28
CA PHE A 19 12.55 3.43 -0.60
C PHE A 19 11.54 3.35 -1.75
N ALA A 20 10.90 4.46 -2.13
CA ALA A 20 9.98 4.45 -3.26
C ALA A 20 10.65 3.99 -4.56
N GLY A 21 11.91 4.39 -4.81
CA GLY A 21 12.67 3.95 -5.98
C GLY A 21 12.87 2.43 -5.99
N VAL A 22 13.31 1.87 -4.86
CA VAL A 22 13.49 0.41 -4.69
C VAL A 22 12.20 -0.36 -4.97
N ILE A 23 11.04 0.17 -4.55
CA ILE A 23 9.75 -0.49 -4.77
C ILE A 23 9.32 -0.38 -6.24
N VAL A 24 9.50 0.79 -6.87
CA VAL A 24 9.19 0.99 -8.29
C VAL A 24 10.08 0.09 -9.17
N ASP A 25 11.38 0.10 -8.92
CA ASP A 25 12.37 -0.71 -9.65
C ASP A 25 12.12 -2.20 -9.41
N GLY A 26 11.83 -2.60 -8.17
CA GLY A 26 11.50 -3.99 -7.85
C GLY A 26 10.23 -4.47 -8.56
N ILE A 27 9.19 -3.63 -8.68
CA ILE A 27 7.99 -3.98 -9.46
C ILE A 27 8.34 -4.11 -10.95
N HIS A 28 9.20 -3.24 -11.46
CA HIS A 28 9.66 -3.32 -12.84
C HIS A 28 10.47 -4.60 -13.10
N GLU A 29 11.36 -4.99 -12.20
CA GLU A 29 12.17 -6.20 -12.34
C GLU A 29 11.34 -7.48 -12.22
N LEU A 30 10.39 -7.52 -11.28
CA LEU A 30 9.57 -8.71 -11.02
C LEU A 30 8.45 -8.91 -12.06
N PHE A 31 7.85 -7.83 -12.55
CA PHE A 31 6.65 -7.89 -13.40
C PHE A 31 6.83 -7.24 -14.78
N GLY A 32 7.97 -6.63 -15.07
CA GLY A 32 8.20 -5.86 -16.29
C GLY A 32 7.39 -4.55 -16.36
N LEU A 33 6.74 -4.14 -15.27
CA LEU A 33 5.82 -3.01 -15.24
C LEU A 33 6.53 -1.74 -14.82
N ASN A 34 6.52 -0.73 -15.69
CA ASN A 34 7.01 0.60 -15.33
C ASN A 34 5.85 1.42 -14.72
N ILE A 35 5.90 1.60 -13.40
CA ILE A 35 4.86 2.34 -12.67
C ILE A 35 5.32 3.77 -12.38
N SER A 36 4.39 4.71 -12.50
CA SER A 36 4.65 6.10 -12.10
C SER A 36 4.56 6.25 -10.57
N MET A 37 5.03 7.39 -10.06
CA MET A 37 4.85 7.74 -8.65
C MET A 37 3.37 7.75 -8.23
N ALA A 38 2.46 8.14 -9.12
CA ALA A 38 1.02 8.02 -8.85
C ALA A 38 0.61 6.54 -8.68
N GLY A 39 1.12 5.64 -9.52
CA GLY A 39 0.92 4.19 -9.38
C GLY A 39 1.44 3.64 -8.05
N TYR A 40 2.61 4.10 -7.60
CA TYR A 40 3.15 3.77 -6.29
C TYR A 40 2.20 4.15 -5.13
N TYR A 41 1.69 5.38 -5.11
CA TYR A 41 0.75 5.80 -4.06
C TYR A 41 -0.59 5.06 -4.15
N VAL A 42 -1.08 4.76 -5.35
CA VAL A 42 -2.30 3.96 -5.55
C VAL A 42 -2.12 2.54 -5.01
N LEU A 43 -0.98 1.89 -5.27
CA LEU A 43 -0.68 0.55 -4.75
C LEU A 43 -0.75 0.52 -3.21
N PHE A 44 -0.09 1.47 -2.54
CA PHE A 44 -0.13 1.55 -1.09
C PHE A 44 -1.51 1.93 -0.54
N GLY A 45 -2.25 2.80 -1.23
CA GLY A 45 -3.65 3.08 -0.90
C GLY A 45 -4.55 1.84 -0.98
N LEU A 46 -4.36 1.00 -2.01
CA LEU A 46 -5.07 -0.27 -2.16
C LEU A 46 -4.67 -1.29 -1.09
N ILE A 47 -3.39 -1.39 -0.75
CA ILE A 47 -2.93 -2.24 0.36
C ILE A 47 -3.58 -1.80 1.67
N GLY A 48 -3.63 -0.49 1.94
CA GLY A 48 -4.31 0.07 3.11
C GLY A 48 -5.82 -0.21 3.13
N LEU A 49 -6.47 -0.19 1.98
CA LEU A 49 -7.88 -0.59 1.84
C LEU A 49 -8.07 -2.09 2.14
N ILE A 50 -7.30 -2.95 1.48
CA ILE A 50 -7.44 -4.42 1.58
C ILE A 50 -7.17 -4.88 3.02
N THR A 51 -6.11 -4.38 3.65
CA THR A 51 -5.80 -4.72 5.05
C THR A 51 -6.92 -4.31 6.00
N ASN A 52 -7.55 -3.16 5.76
CA ASN A 52 -8.69 -2.73 6.56
C ASN A 52 -9.93 -3.62 6.35
N LEU A 53 -10.21 -4.03 5.10
CA LEU A 53 -11.29 -4.97 4.79
C LEU A 53 -11.06 -6.34 5.44
N ILE A 54 -9.83 -6.88 5.38
CA ILE A 54 -9.48 -8.15 6.04
C ILE A 54 -9.65 -8.04 7.56
N ALA A 55 -9.21 -6.93 8.16
CA ALA A 55 -9.37 -6.68 9.58
C ALA A 55 -10.85 -6.61 9.98
N MET A 56 -11.69 -5.94 9.18
CA MET A 56 -13.13 -5.85 9.40
C MET A 56 -13.84 -7.21 9.29
N ILE A 57 -13.48 -8.02 8.30
CA ILE A 57 -14.03 -9.38 8.14
C ILE A 57 -13.61 -10.25 9.32
N THR A 58 -12.34 -10.15 9.73
CA THR A 58 -11.79 -10.91 10.85
C THR A 58 -12.43 -10.51 12.18
N SER A 59 -12.67 -9.21 12.41
CA SER A 59 -13.36 -8.75 13.63
C SER A 59 -14.81 -9.23 13.66
N ARG A 60 -15.50 -9.22 12.52
CA ARG A 60 -16.87 -9.73 12.39
C ARG A 60 -16.97 -11.23 12.72
N ASN A 61 -16.01 -12.05 12.29
CA ASN A 61 -15.98 -13.48 12.61
C ASN A 61 -15.61 -13.79 14.07
N ARG A 62 -15.05 -12.82 14.81
CA ARG A 62 -14.65 -13.00 16.21
C ARG A 62 -15.74 -12.65 17.24
N GLY A 63 -16.95 -12.29 16.80
CA GLY A 63 -18.12 -12.17 17.68
C GLY A 63 -17.93 -11.19 18.86
N VAL A 64 -17.28 -10.06 18.61
CA VAL A 64 -17.33 -8.88 19.51
C VAL A 64 -18.37 -7.92 18.98
#